data_AF-A0A967FWT6-F1
#
_entry.id   AF-A0A967FWT6-F1
#
_cell.length_a   1.000
_cell.length_b   1.000
_cell.length_c   1.000
_cell.angle_alpha   90.00
_cell.angle_beta   90.00
_cell.angle_gamma   90.00
#
_symmetry.space_group_name_H-M   'P 1'
#
loop_
_entity.id
_entity.type
_entity.pdbx_description
1 polymer ?
#
loop_
_entity_poly.entity_id
_entity_poly.type
_entity_poly.pdbx_seq_one_letter_code
_entity_poly.pdbx_strand_id
1 'polypeptide(L)'
;MNEDQLKNIIEAALMVSDKPMSINCLLELFQKDVEEIKREEIMAAIQRLQDDYQSRGIELAKVANGYRIQSRAEYADWINRLFDEKPPRYSRALLETLAIIAYRQPLTRAEIEDIRGVSVSTNIIKTLQEREWIRVVGHKDLPGKPELLATTKEFLDYFNLKTLSELPTLAELKELNQLNPDLFASLDSTPDFAAEGQLVTDVDESEDEGDADNDGFLNEGKVVPFSNA
;
A
#
# COMPACT_ATOMS: atom_id res chain seq x y z
N MET A 1 -27.13 -19.85 0.13
CA MET A 1 -25.70 -20.11 0.43
C MET A 1 -25.58 -20.14 1.94
N ASN A 2 -24.79 -21.05 2.53
CA ASN A 2 -24.64 -21.04 4.00
C ASN A 2 -23.68 -19.93 4.45
N GLU A 3 -23.85 -19.41 5.66
CA GLU A 3 -23.05 -18.34 6.25
C GLU A 3 -21.55 -18.71 6.30
N ASP A 4 -21.21 -19.96 6.61
CA ASP A 4 -19.82 -20.43 6.62
C ASP A 4 -19.20 -20.44 5.22
N GLN A 5 -20.00 -20.79 4.21
CA GLN A 5 -19.54 -20.79 2.82
C GLN A 5 -19.28 -19.36 2.33
N LEU A 6 -20.18 -18.42 2.64
CA LEU A 6 -19.99 -17.00 2.36
C LEU A 6 -18.70 -16.46 3.01
N LYS A 7 -18.51 -16.78 4.30
CA LYS A 7 -17.31 -16.39 5.05
C LYS A 7 -16.02 -16.90 4.40
N ASN A 8 -15.98 -18.17 4.02
CA ASN A 8 -14.81 -18.78 3.40
C ASN A 8 -14.50 -18.18 2.01
N ILE A 9 -15.54 -17.84 1.23
CA ILE A 9 -15.36 -17.16 -0.07
C ILE A 9 -14.76 -15.76 0.14
N ILE A 10 -15.27 -15.00 1.12
CA ILE A 10 -14.75 -13.67 1.45
C ILE A 10 -13.30 -13.76 1.94
N GLU A 11 -12.98 -14.72 2.81
CA GLU A 11 -11.61 -14.97 3.28
C GLU A 11 -10.67 -15.25 2.10
N ALA A 12 -11.05 -16.16 1.20
CA ALA A 12 -10.26 -16.50 0.03
C ALA A 12 -10.07 -15.29 -0.90
N ALA A 13 -11.12 -14.51 -1.15
CA ALA A 13 -11.04 -13.32 -1.98
C ALA A 13 -10.08 -12.27 -1.39
N LEU A 14 -10.19 -12.01 -0.09
CA LEU A 14 -9.32 -11.05 0.62
C LEU A 14 -7.87 -11.53 0.71
N MET A 15 -7.64 -12.85 0.75
CA MET A 15 -6.30 -13.43 0.79
C MET A 15 -5.58 -13.35 -0.55
N VAL A 16 -6.32 -13.47 -1.66
CA VAL A 16 -5.76 -13.44 -3.03
C VAL A 16 -5.68 -12.00 -3.57
N SER A 17 -6.42 -11.06 -3.00
CA SER A 17 -6.44 -9.69 -3.50
C SER A 17 -5.16 -8.91 -3.15
N ASP A 18 -4.56 -8.29 -4.16
CA ASP A 18 -3.39 -7.42 -4.00
C ASP A 18 -3.73 -6.04 -3.41
N LYS A 19 -5.03 -5.69 -3.36
CA LYS A 19 -5.51 -4.38 -2.91
C LYS A 19 -6.63 -4.53 -1.87
N PRO A 20 -6.83 -3.54 -0.99
CA PRO A 20 -7.98 -3.55 -0.09
C PRO A 20 -9.31 -3.66 -0.84
N MET A 21 -10.17 -4.59 -0.43
CA MET A 21 -11.46 -4.81 -1.06
C MET A 21 -12.56 -4.05 -0.31
N SER A 22 -13.28 -3.19 -1.02
CA SER A 22 -14.47 -2.56 -0.48
C SER A 22 -15.63 -3.56 -0.36
N ILE A 23 -16.61 -3.26 0.52
CA ILE A 23 -17.82 -4.09 0.63
C ILE A 23 -18.55 -4.20 -0.72
N ASN A 24 -18.53 -3.13 -1.53
CA ASN A 24 -19.16 -3.16 -2.85
C ASN A 24 -18.43 -4.11 -3.80
N CYS A 25 -17.10 -4.13 -3.78
CA CYS A 25 -16.31 -5.07 -4.57
C CYS A 25 -16.54 -6.52 -4.11
N LEU A 26 -16.70 -6.77 -2.81
CA LEU A 26 -17.07 -8.10 -2.31
C LEU A 26 -18.48 -8.51 -2.74
N LEU A 27 -19.46 -7.57 -2.80
CA LEU A 27 -20.80 -7.84 -3.35
C LEU A 27 -20.74 -8.21 -4.84
N GLU A 28 -19.86 -7.57 -5.61
CA GLU A 28 -19.69 -7.82 -7.04
C GLU A 28 -19.32 -9.27 -7.36
N LEU A 29 -18.66 -9.98 -6.45
CA LEU A 29 -18.31 -11.40 -6.60
C LEU A 29 -19.53 -12.30 -6.78
N PHE A 30 -20.69 -11.89 -6.24
CA PHE A 30 -21.91 -12.70 -6.18
C PHE A 30 -22.99 -12.27 -7.17
N GLN A 31 -22.70 -11.31 -8.07
CA GLN A 31 -23.70 -10.77 -9.01
C GLN A 31 -24.27 -11.79 -10.00
N LYS A 32 -23.57 -12.91 -10.22
CA LYS A 32 -24.00 -13.97 -11.14
C LYS A 32 -24.78 -15.10 -10.44
N ASP A 33 -24.87 -15.05 -9.13
CA ASP A 33 -25.56 -16.07 -8.34
C ASP A 33 -27.06 -15.83 -8.33
N VAL A 34 -27.82 -16.92 -8.15
CA VAL A 34 -29.30 -16.89 -8.11
C VAL A 34 -29.80 -16.22 -6.82
N GLU A 35 -28.95 -16.16 -5.80
CA GLU A 35 -29.27 -15.65 -4.47
C GLU A 35 -28.59 -14.29 -4.25
N GLU A 36 -29.41 -13.27 -3.99
CA GLU A 36 -28.94 -11.91 -3.77
C GLU A 36 -28.34 -11.79 -2.36
N ILE A 37 -27.01 -11.72 -2.29
CA ILE A 37 -26.28 -11.48 -1.04
C ILE A 37 -26.40 -10.00 -0.66
N LYS A 38 -26.83 -9.75 0.59
CA LYS A 38 -26.98 -8.39 1.10
C LYS A 38 -25.70 -7.86 1.72
N ARG A 39 -25.60 -6.54 1.79
CA ARG A 39 -24.49 -5.82 2.41
C ARG A 39 -24.27 -6.25 3.87
N GLU A 40 -25.36 -6.46 4.61
CA GLU A 40 -25.35 -6.86 6.01
C GLU A 40 -24.73 -8.24 6.21
N GLU A 41 -24.94 -9.16 5.26
CA GLU A 41 -24.38 -10.52 5.32
C GLU A 41 -22.86 -10.50 5.14
N ILE A 42 -22.36 -9.68 4.21
CA ILE A 42 -20.90 -9.47 4.06
C ILE A 42 -20.31 -8.83 5.31
N MET A 43 -20.96 -7.83 5.88
CA MET A 43 -20.49 -7.21 7.12
C MET A 43 -20.46 -8.21 8.28
N ALA A 44 -21.47 -9.08 8.40
CA ALA A 44 -21.50 -10.13 9.41
C ALA A 44 -20.37 -11.17 9.19
N ALA A 45 -20.11 -11.55 7.93
CA ALA A 45 -19.01 -12.45 7.60
C ALA A 45 -17.63 -11.83 7.93
N ILE A 46 -17.42 -10.55 7.60
CA ILE A 46 -16.21 -9.79 7.95
C ILE A 46 -16.02 -9.77 9.47
N GLN A 47 -17.08 -9.50 10.25
CA GLN A 47 -16.99 -9.48 11.70
C GLN A 47 -16.58 -10.85 12.26
N ARG A 48 -17.17 -11.93 11.74
CA ARG A 48 -16.79 -13.31 12.14
C ARG A 48 -15.34 -13.62 11.81
N LEU A 49 -14.84 -13.19 10.64
CA LEU A 49 -13.43 -13.35 10.29
C LEU A 49 -12.50 -12.57 11.23
N GLN A 50 -12.89 -11.36 11.63
CA GLN A 50 -12.13 -10.59 12.62
C GLN A 50 -12.04 -11.33 13.96
N ASP A 51 -13.14 -11.94 14.40
CA ASP A 51 -13.18 -12.74 15.63
C ASP A 51 -12.31 -14.00 15.51
N ASP A 52 -12.39 -14.72 14.38
CA ASP A 52 -11.56 -15.91 14.10
C ASP A 52 -10.05 -15.61 14.07
N TYR A 53 -9.67 -14.37 13.73
CA TYR A 53 -8.29 -13.92 13.61
C TYR A 53 -7.72 -13.32 14.90
N GLN A 54 -8.51 -13.14 15.97
CA GLN A 54 -8.02 -12.53 17.22
C GLN A 54 -6.81 -13.26 17.81
N SER A 55 -6.77 -14.60 17.72
CA SER A 55 -5.67 -15.42 18.25
C SER A 55 -4.65 -15.86 17.18
N ARG A 56 -4.68 -15.28 15.98
CA ARG A 56 -3.79 -15.64 14.86
C ARG A 56 -2.75 -14.56 14.61
N GLY A 57 -1.68 -14.92 13.90
CA GLY A 57 -0.62 -13.98 13.50
C GLY A 57 -1.01 -13.00 12.37
N ILE A 58 -2.22 -13.16 11.84
CA ILE A 58 -2.82 -12.30 10.83
C ILE A 58 -4.03 -11.56 11.41
N GLU A 59 -4.40 -10.47 10.77
CA GLU A 59 -5.57 -9.68 11.11
C GLU A 59 -6.29 -9.20 9.85
N LEU A 60 -7.58 -8.90 10.02
CA LEU A 60 -8.37 -8.26 8.98
C LEU A 60 -8.44 -6.77 9.26
N ALA A 61 -7.57 -6.01 8.59
CA ALA A 61 -7.44 -4.58 8.75
C ALA A 61 -8.46 -3.83 7.87
N LYS A 62 -9.05 -2.78 8.42
CA LYS A 62 -9.91 -1.84 7.68
C LYS A 62 -9.12 -0.57 7.38
N VAL A 63 -8.99 -0.24 6.11
CA VAL A 63 -8.30 0.92 5.56
C VAL A 63 -9.26 1.78 4.71
N ALA A 64 -8.77 2.86 4.10
CA ALA A 64 -9.60 3.83 3.40
C ALA A 64 -10.37 3.23 2.21
N ASN A 65 -9.76 2.34 1.43
CA ASN A 65 -10.43 1.69 0.29
C ASN A 65 -11.19 0.40 0.64
N GLY A 66 -11.02 -0.17 1.84
CA GLY A 66 -11.74 -1.38 2.21
C GLY A 66 -11.08 -2.21 3.30
N TYR A 67 -11.14 -3.53 3.14
CA TYR A 67 -10.58 -4.51 4.05
C TYR A 67 -9.45 -5.29 3.38
N ARG A 68 -8.41 -5.66 4.13
CA ARG A 68 -7.34 -6.55 3.68
C ARG A 68 -6.87 -7.46 4.81
N ILE A 69 -6.36 -8.64 4.44
CA ILE A 69 -5.66 -9.51 5.37
C ILE A 69 -4.19 -9.08 5.41
N GLN A 70 -3.64 -8.91 6.61
CA GLN A 70 -2.24 -8.57 6.80
C GLN A 70 -1.69 -9.25 8.05
N SER A 71 -0.37 -9.28 8.20
CA SER A 71 0.26 -9.74 9.44
C SER A 71 0.11 -8.72 10.56
N ARG A 72 0.10 -9.20 11.81
CA ARG A 72 0.13 -8.30 12.97
C ARG A 72 1.49 -7.63 13.09
N ALA A 73 1.48 -6.35 13.49
CA ALA A 73 2.69 -5.55 13.67
C ALA A 73 3.69 -6.18 14.66
N GLU A 74 3.20 -6.94 15.65
CA GLU A 74 4.04 -7.65 16.62
C GLU A 74 4.98 -8.70 15.99
N TYR A 75 4.68 -9.20 14.79
CA TYR A 75 5.52 -10.16 14.07
C TYR A 75 6.42 -9.52 13.00
N ALA A 76 6.40 -8.19 12.85
CA ALA A 76 7.10 -7.48 11.78
C ALA A 76 8.61 -7.83 11.73
N ASP A 77 9.27 -7.95 12.88
CA ASP A 77 10.71 -8.25 12.96
C ASP A 77 11.10 -9.62 12.39
N TRP A 78 10.17 -10.59 12.40
CA TRP A 78 10.40 -11.90 11.80
C TRP A 78 10.03 -11.89 10.33
N ILE A 79 8.90 -11.26 9.97
CA ILE A 79 8.40 -11.18 8.60
C ILE A 79 9.37 -10.39 7.71
N ASN A 80 9.97 -9.32 8.24
CA ASN A 80 10.97 -8.53 7.53
C ASN A 80 12.23 -9.33 7.15
N ARG A 81 12.48 -10.49 7.76
CA ARG A 81 13.61 -11.38 7.42
C ARG A 81 13.34 -12.25 6.20
N LEU A 82 12.08 -12.35 5.75
CA LEU A 82 11.72 -13.08 4.55
C LEU A 82 12.22 -12.37 3.28
N PHE A 83 12.42 -11.06 3.36
CA PHE A 83 12.88 -10.23 2.26
C PHE A 83 14.40 -10.11 2.33
N ASP A 84 15.09 -10.77 1.39
CA ASP A 84 16.56 -10.77 1.30
C ASP A 84 17.12 -9.36 1.07
N GLU A 85 16.39 -8.52 0.34
CA GLU A 85 16.68 -7.10 0.18
C GLU A 85 15.76 -6.26 1.06
N LYS A 86 16.36 -5.36 1.85
CA LYS A 86 15.58 -4.36 2.57
C LYS A 86 14.91 -3.45 1.53
N PRO A 87 13.60 -3.21 1.62
CA PRO A 87 12.93 -2.32 0.70
C PRO A 87 13.63 -0.94 0.72
N PRO A 88 13.69 -0.24 -0.44
CA PRO A 88 14.33 1.05 -0.56
C PRO A 88 13.83 1.98 0.54
N ARG A 89 14.74 2.47 1.37
CA ARG A 89 14.39 3.42 2.43
C ARG A 89 14.07 4.76 1.80
N TYR A 90 12.96 5.35 2.21
CA TYR A 90 12.63 6.72 1.82
C TYR A 90 13.57 7.71 2.48
N SER A 91 14.00 8.72 1.72
CA SER A 91 14.80 9.80 2.26
C SER A 91 13.99 10.61 3.27
N ARG A 92 14.70 11.19 4.24
CA ARG A 92 14.11 12.12 5.20
C ARG A 92 13.40 13.28 4.51
N ALA A 93 14.00 13.84 3.45
CA ALA A 93 13.42 14.95 2.70
C ALA A 93 12.08 14.60 2.05
N LEU A 94 11.96 13.37 1.51
CA LEU A 94 10.70 12.87 0.94
C LEU A 94 9.62 12.73 2.02
N LEU A 95 9.95 12.08 3.14
CA LEU A 95 9.01 11.86 4.24
C LEU A 95 8.58 13.16 4.92
N GLU A 96 9.49 14.11 5.12
CA GLU A 96 9.17 15.45 5.64
C GLU A 96 8.21 16.21 4.71
N THR A 97 8.47 16.15 3.39
CA THR A 97 7.61 16.78 2.38
C THR A 97 6.21 16.16 2.41
N LEU A 98 6.13 14.84 2.44
CA LEU A 98 4.86 14.11 2.53
C LEU A 98 4.09 14.44 3.81
N ALA A 99 4.77 14.49 4.95
CA ALA A 99 4.17 14.83 6.23
C ALA A 99 3.56 16.24 6.19
N ILE A 100 4.28 17.23 5.65
CA ILE A 100 3.76 18.59 5.49
C ILE A 100 2.47 18.59 4.66
N ILE A 101 2.43 17.83 3.55
CA ILE A 101 1.23 17.71 2.73
C ILE A 101 0.08 17.08 3.53
N ALA A 102 0.33 15.96 4.21
CA ALA A 102 -0.70 15.25 4.98
C ALA A 102 -1.37 16.15 6.05
N TYR A 103 -0.59 16.95 6.78
CA TYR A 103 -1.10 17.80 7.86
C TYR A 103 -1.60 19.19 7.43
N ARG A 104 -1.25 19.68 6.24
CA ARG A 104 -1.54 21.07 5.81
C ARG A 104 -2.25 21.20 4.47
N GLN A 105 -2.61 20.09 3.84
CA GLN A 105 -3.38 20.09 2.60
C GLN A 105 -4.70 20.89 2.70
N PRO A 106 -5.17 21.50 1.60
CA PRO A 106 -4.49 21.61 0.30
C PRO A 106 -3.48 22.76 0.28
N LEU A 107 -2.29 22.54 -0.28
CA LEU A 107 -1.22 23.55 -0.37
C LEU A 107 -0.37 23.42 -1.64
N THR A 108 0.29 24.52 -2.01
CA THR A 108 1.15 24.62 -3.19
C THR A 108 2.61 24.24 -2.88
N ARG A 109 3.40 23.95 -3.92
CA ARG A 109 4.84 23.68 -3.77
C ARG A 109 5.57 24.83 -3.04
N ALA A 110 5.27 26.08 -3.37
CA ALA A 110 5.90 27.23 -2.73
C ALA A 110 5.61 27.27 -1.22
N GLU A 111 4.37 27.00 -0.81
CA GLU A 111 4.01 26.94 0.61
C GLU A 111 4.72 25.79 1.35
N ILE A 112 4.97 24.66 0.68
CA ILE A 112 5.78 23.57 1.25
C ILE A 112 7.22 24.03 1.47
N GLU A 113 7.82 24.69 0.48
CA GLU A 113 9.19 25.23 0.56
C GLU A 113 9.32 26.27 1.68
N ASP A 114 8.34 27.16 1.81
CA ASP A 114 8.27 28.16 2.88
C ASP A 114 8.22 27.52 4.27
N ILE A 115 7.47 26.42 4.44
CA ILE A 115 7.39 25.69 5.71
C ILE A 115 8.70 24.94 6.01
N ARG A 116 9.33 24.33 4.99
CA ARG A 116 10.58 23.58 5.15
C ARG A 116 11.80 24.49 5.33
N GLY A 117 11.73 25.74 4.86
CA GLY A 117 12.86 26.67 4.83
C GLY A 117 13.94 26.31 3.80
N VAL A 118 13.69 25.30 2.96
CA VAL A 118 14.59 24.85 1.88
C VAL A 118 13.77 24.46 0.65
N SER A 119 14.38 24.52 -0.52
CA SER A 119 13.72 24.11 -1.76
C SER A 119 13.37 22.62 -1.73
N VAL A 120 12.24 22.28 -2.36
CA VAL A 120 11.81 20.89 -2.54
C VAL A 120 12.23 20.47 -3.94
N SER A 121 12.93 19.34 -4.04
CA SER A 121 13.30 18.78 -5.35
C SER A 121 12.04 18.43 -6.15
N THR A 122 12.03 18.77 -7.44
CA THR A 122 10.93 18.38 -8.35
C THR A 122 10.77 16.85 -8.40
N ASN A 123 11.86 16.10 -8.23
CA ASN A 123 11.82 14.64 -8.20
C ASN A 123 11.03 14.12 -6.98
N ILE A 124 11.13 14.75 -5.82
CA ILE A 124 10.35 14.35 -4.63
C ILE A 124 8.85 14.43 -4.93
N ILE A 125 8.39 15.55 -5.48
CA ILE A 125 6.97 15.72 -5.84
C ILE A 125 6.55 14.68 -6.88
N LYS A 126 7.38 14.45 -7.89
CA LYS A 126 7.13 13.45 -8.93
C LYS A 126 7.01 12.04 -8.33
N THR A 127 7.95 11.63 -7.50
CA THR A 127 7.92 10.31 -6.83
C THR A 127 6.70 10.14 -5.94
N LEU A 128 6.29 11.16 -5.20
CA LEU A 128 5.07 11.11 -4.39
C LEU A 128 3.79 10.97 -5.23
N GLN A 129 3.76 11.57 -6.43
CA GLN A 129 2.64 11.42 -7.38
C GLN A 129 2.67 10.06 -8.08
N GLU A 130 3.83 9.57 -8.51
CA GLU A 130 4.00 8.26 -9.15
C GLU A 130 3.60 7.10 -8.22
N ARG A 131 3.81 7.27 -6.92
CA ARG A 131 3.33 6.34 -5.88
C ARG A 131 1.86 6.52 -5.51
N GLU A 132 1.17 7.43 -6.21
CA GLU A 132 -0.21 7.81 -5.96
C GLU A 132 -0.46 8.29 -4.53
N TRP A 133 0.54 8.71 -3.76
CA TRP A 133 0.33 9.19 -2.38
C TRP A 133 -0.21 10.61 -2.32
N ILE A 134 0.11 11.42 -3.34
CA ILE A 134 -0.42 12.76 -3.50
C ILE A 134 -0.97 12.95 -4.90
N ARG A 135 -1.88 13.91 -5.05
CA ARG A 135 -2.44 14.33 -6.33
C ARG A 135 -2.71 15.83 -6.35
N VAL A 136 -2.90 16.37 -7.56
CA VAL A 136 -3.38 17.73 -7.74
C VAL A 136 -4.90 17.77 -7.52
N VAL A 137 -5.36 18.63 -6.60
CA VAL A 137 -6.79 18.85 -6.30
C VAL A 137 -7.36 20.11 -6.95
N GLY A 138 -6.50 20.97 -7.51
CA GLY A 138 -6.89 22.22 -8.15
C GLY A 138 -5.70 23.14 -8.33
N HIS A 139 -5.98 24.41 -8.58
CA HIS A 139 -4.97 25.45 -8.73
C HIS A 139 -5.34 26.66 -7.89
N LYS A 140 -4.35 27.30 -7.26
CA LYS A 140 -4.57 28.50 -6.45
C LYS A 140 -4.74 29.73 -7.35
N ASP A 141 -5.61 30.65 -6.97
CA ASP A 141 -5.89 31.87 -7.74
C ASP A 141 -4.83 32.96 -7.52
N LEU A 142 -3.60 32.64 -7.92
CA LEU A 142 -2.43 33.52 -7.87
C LEU A 142 -1.77 33.58 -9.26
N PRO A 143 -0.92 34.57 -9.55
CA PRO A 143 -0.13 34.61 -10.78
C PRO A 143 0.65 33.31 -10.97
N GLY A 144 0.57 32.73 -12.17
CA GLY A 144 1.17 31.43 -12.47
C GLY A 144 0.31 30.20 -12.11
N LYS A 145 -0.87 30.40 -11.48
CA LYS A 145 -1.86 29.36 -11.16
C LYS A 145 -1.20 28.09 -10.57
N PRO A 146 -0.48 28.18 -9.44
CA PRO A 146 0.24 27.04 -8.91
C PRO A 146 -0.72 25.91 -8.49
N GLU A 147 -0.28 24.67 -8.71
CA GLU A 147 -1.01 23.45 -8.34
C GLU A 147 -1.20 23.33 -6.83
N LEU A 148 -2.39 22.90 -6.41
CA LEU A 148 -2.70 22.53 -5.03
C LEU A 148 -2.58 21.01 -4.87
N LEU A 149 -1.72 20.59 -3.96
CA LEU A 149 -1.43 19.19 -3.66
C LEU A 149 -2.20 18.72 -2.42
N ALA A 150 -2.64 17.47 -2.45
CA ALA A 150 -3.33 16.79 -1.35
C ALA A 150 -3.01 15.29 -1.37
N THR A 151 -3.15 14.62 -0.23
CA THR A 151 -3.01 13.16 -0.13
C THR A 151 -4.19 12.43 -0.77
N THR A 152 -3.97 11.17 -1.11
CA THR A 152 -4.97 10.28 -1.72
C THR A 152 -5.48 9.22 -0.75
N LYS A 153 -6.31 8.28 -1.23
CA LYS A 153 -6.70 7.11 -0.43
C LYS A 153 -5.60 6.05 -0.42
N GLU A 154 -4.80 5.98 -1.47
CA GLU A 154 -3.64 5.09 -1.61
C GLU A 154 -2.60 5.43 -0.54
N PHE A 155 -2.41 6.73 -0.23
CA PHE A 155 -1.66 7.16 0.95
C PHE A 155 -2.23 6.56 2.23
N LEU A 156 -3.54 6.70 2.46
CA LEU A 156 -4.18 6.18 3.67
C LEU A 156 -4.03 4.66 3.78
N ASP A 157 -4.26 3.93 2.69
CA ASP A 157 -4.10 2.47 2.65
C ASP A 157 -2.65 2.04 2.93
N TYR A 158 -1.67 2.76 2.37
CA TYR A 158 -0.26 2.49 2.60
C TYR A 158 0.10 2.65 4.09
N PHE A 159 -0.39 3.71 4.73
CA PHE A 159 -0.14 4.00 6.14
C PHE A 159 -1.12 3.33 7.11
N ASN A 160 -1.93 2.36 6.66
CA ASN A 160 -2.92 1.65 7.48
C ASN A 160 -3.99 2.55 8.13
N LEU A 161 -4.39 3.63 7.44
CA LEU A 161 -5.35 4.61 7.91
C LEU A 161 -6.69 4.46 7.17
N LYS A 162 -7.79 4.71 7.88
CA LYS A 162 -9.13 4.84 7.29
C LYS A 162 -9.40 6.26 6.82
N THR A 163 -8.89 7.22 7.58
CA THR A 163 -9.14 8.65 7.39
C THR A 163 -7.95 9.47 7.86
N LEU A 164 -7.84 10.71 7.36
CA LEU A 164 -6.78 11.64 7.78
C LEU A 164 -6.86 12.03 9.26
N SER A 165 -8.02 11.91 9.91
CA SER A 165 -8.16 12.18 11.35
C SER A 165 -7.50 11.13 12.24
N GLU A 166 -7.11 9.98 11.71
CA GLU A 166 -6.32 8.97 12.43
C GLU A 166 -4.81 9.29 12.44
N LEU A 167 -4.39 10.35 11.76
CA LEU A 167 -3.01 10.82 11.86
C LEU A 167 -2.71 11.32 13.28
N PRO A 168 -1.54 10.97 13.86
CA PRO A 168 -1.14 11.46 15.17
C PRO A 168 -1.13 12.98 15.23
N THR A 169 -1.62 13.53 16.33
CA THR A 169 -1.50 14.96 16.61
C THR A 169 -0.04 15.38 16.74
N LEU A 170 0.24 16.67 16.54
CA LEU A 170 1.58 17.22 16.73
C LEU A 170 2.10 17.06 18.17
N ALA A 171 1.21 16.87 19.16
CA ALA A 171 1.58 16.58 20.53
C ALA A 171 2.06 15.13 20.68
N GLU A 172 1.31 14.16 20.16
CA GLU A 172 1.67 12.74 20.17
C GLU A 172 2.98 12.47 19.42
N LEU A 173 3.24 13.18 18.31
CA LEU A 173 4.51 13.08 17.59
C LEU A 173 5.72 13.52 18.44
N LYS A 174 5.55 14.55 19.29
CA LYS A 174 6.62 15.01 20.18
C LYS A 174 6.92 13.99 21.27
N GLU A 175 5.90 13.32 21.78
CA GLU A 175 6.06 12.25 22.77
C GLU A 175 6.73 11.02 22.14
N LEU A 176 6.32 10.63 20.94
CA LEU A 176 6.93 9.51 20.20
C LEU A 176 8.42 9.74 19.95
N ASN A 177 8.80 10.95 19.53
CA ASN A 177 10.20 11.32 19.32
C ASN A 177 11.03 11.33 20.61
N GLN A 178 10.41 11.63 21.76
CA GLN A 178 11.08 11.54 23.06
C GLN A 178 11.28 10.09 23.51
N LEU A 179 10.32 9.21 23.20
CA LEU A 179 10.37 7.80 23.55
C LEU A 179 11.35 7.01 22.68
N ASN A 180 11.58 7.44 21.44
CA ASN A 180 12.45 6.74 20.51
C ASN A 180 13.30 7.72 19.68
N PRO A 181 14.31 8.36 20.28
CA PRO A 181 15.14 9.37 19.61
C PRO A 181 15.97 8.80 18.44
N ASP A 182 16.26 7.50 18.47
CA ASP A 182 17.01 6.81 17.41
C ASP A 182 16.15 6.42 16.20
N LEU A 183 14.82 6.54 16.29
CA LEU A 183 13.87 6.14 15.24
C LEU A 183 14.16 6.83 13.90
N PHE A 184 14.60 8.10 13.94
CA PHE A 184 14.86 8.90 12.75
C PHE A 184 16.35 8.99 12.38
N ALA A 185 17.26 8.56 13.26
CA ALA A 185 18.70 8.69 13.04
C ALA A 185 19.20 7.91 11.80
N SER A 186 18.50 6.82 11.45
CA SER A 186 18.86 5.99 10.30
C SER A 186 18.34 6.49 8.94
N LEU A 187 17.60 7.60 8.91
CA LEU A 187 17.10 8.26 7.69
C LEU A 187 18.06 9.32 7.14
N ASP A 188 19.03 9.76 7.93
CA ASP A 188 20.01 10.79 7.53
C ASP A 188 21.10 10.25 6.59
N SER A 189 21.22 8.92 6.46
CA SER A 189 22.25 8.25 5.65
C SER A 189 21.77 7.74 4.29
N THR A 190 20.49 7.91 3.96
CA THR A 190 19.92 7.43 2.69
C THR A 190 20.03 8.54 1.64
N PRO A 191 20.75 8.33 0.53
CA PRO A 191 20.68 9.23 -0.62
C PRO A 191 19.24 9.40 -1.08
N ASP A 192 18.94 10.51 -1.74
CA ASP A 192 17.64 10.79 -2.37
C ASP A 192 17.47 9.84 -3.57
N PHE A 193 17.30 8.54 -3.31
CA PHE A 193 16.99 7.55 -4.31
C PHE A 193 15.54 7.79 -4.72
N ALA A 194 15.38 8.51 -5.84
CA ALA A 194 14.25 8.28 -6.71
C ALA A 194 14.22 6.77 -6.97
N ALA A 195 13.17 6.10 -6.49
CA ALA A 195 12.95 4.69 -6.77
C ALA A 195 12.65 4.56 -8.27
N GLU A 196 13.69 4.57 -9.09
CA GLU A 196 13.62 4.05 -10.45
C GLU A 196 13.44 2.53 -10.30
N GLY A 197 12.26 2.06 -10.67
CA GLY A 197 12.01 0.64 -10.85
C GLY A 197 12.93 0.13 -11.95
N GLN A 198 13.98 -0.58 -11.57
CA GLN A 198 14.82 -1.31 -12.50
C GLN A 198 14.17 -2.68 -12.71
N LEU A 199 13.36 -2.78 -13.77
CA LEU A 199 13.07 -4.05 -14.42
C LEU A 199 14.41 -4.59 -14.94
N VAL A 200 15.01 -5.50 -14.19
CA VAL A 200 16.04 -6.39 -14.74
C VAL A 200 15.33 -7.39 -15.65
N THR A 201 15.30 -7.06 -16.95
CA THR A 201 15.20 -8.09 -17.99
C THR A 201 16.60 -8.65 -18.18
N ASP A 202 16.96 -9.67 -17.40
CA ASP A 202 18.04 -10.57 -17.81
C ASP A 202 17.46 -11.49 -18.89
N VAL A 203 17.54 -11.00 -20.13
CA VAL A 203 17.53 -11.87 -21.30
C VAL A 203 18.89 -12.56 -21.30
N ASP A 204 18.94 -13.76 -20.75
CA ASP A 204 20.07 -14.65 -20.93
C ASP A 204 20.00 -15.17 -22.38
N GLU A 205 20.64 -14.46 -23.30
CA GLU A 205 21.01 -14.98 -24.61
C GLU A 205 22.10 -16.04 -24.42
N SER A 206 21.69 -17.28 -24.14
CA SER A 206 22.49 -18.44 -24.45
C SER A 206 21.95 -19.07 -25.74
N GLU A 207 22.69 -18.85 -26.82
CA GLU A 207 22.62 -19.62 -28.06
C GLU A 207 22.66 -21.12 -27.72
N ASP A 208 21.69 -21.90 -28.21
CA ASP A 208 21.91 -23.33 -28.40
C ASP A 208 21.42 -23.75 -29.78
N GLU A 209 22.38 -24.27 -30.54
CA GLU A 209 22.19 -24.91 -31.84
C GLU A 209 21.32 -26.16 -31.67
N GLY A 210 20.49 -26.42 -32.68
CA GLY A 210 19.54 -27.51 -32.62
C GLY A 210 20.16 -28.89 -32.58
N ASP A 211 19.41 -29.84 -32.04
CA ASP A 211 19.19 -31.11 -32.74
C ASP A 211 17.87 -31.76 -32.31
N ALA A 212 17.22 -32.36 -33.30
CA ALA A 212 15.94 -33.03 -33.22
C ALA A 212 16.06 -34.44 -32.62
N ASP A 213 15.12 -34.82 -31.77
CA ASP A 213 14.22 -35.98 -31.97
C ASP A 213 13.60 -36.48 -30.66
N ASN A 214 12.34 -36.95 -30.80
CA ASN A 214 11.69 -38.05 -30.06
C ASN A 214 10.64 -37.71 -28.96
N ASP A 215 9.38 -37.84 -29.38
CA ASP A 215 8.22 -38.50 -28.76
C ASP A 215 8.04 -38.58 -27.22
N GLY A 216 6.85 -38.15 -26.76
CA GLY A 216 6.02 -38.97 -25.87
C GLY A 216 5.51 -38.37 -24.54
N PHE A 217 4.18 -38.21 -24.47
CA PHE A 217 3.29 -38.32 -23.29
C PHE A 217 3.13 -37.18 -22.24
N LEU A 218 1.86 -36.70 -22.14
CA LEU A 218 1.00 -36.34 -20.97
C LEU A 218 1.70 -35.99 -19.64
N ASN A 219 1.40 -34.91 -18.90
CA ASN A 219 0.08 -34.50 -18.41
C ASN A 219 0.16 -33.11 -17.69
N GLU A 220 -1.02 -32.48 -17.58
CA GLU A 220 -1.52 -31.46 -16.63
C GLU A 220 -0.59 -30.72 -15.65
N GLY A 221 -0.76 -29.40 -15.58
CA GLY A 221 -0.33 -28.60 -14.43
C GLY A 221 -0.19 -27.10 -14.72
N LYS A 222 -1.32 -26.38 -14.80
CA LYS A 222 -1.36 -24.93 -14.99
C LYS A 222 -0.86 -24.24 -13.71
N VAL A 223 0.41 -23.88 -13.67
CA VAL A 223 0.99 -23.04 -12.61
C VAL A 223 0.77 -21.58 -12.99
N VAL A 224 -0.05 -20.87 -12.23
CA VAL A 224 -0.17 -19.40 -12.29
C VAL A 224 0.90 -18.77 -11.41
N PRO A 225 1.60 -17.72 -11.87
CA PRO A 225 2.71 -17.14 -11.12
C PRO A 225 2.17 -16.20 -10.02
N PHE A 226 2.70 -16.38 -8.81
CA PHE A 226 2.64 -15.37 -7.76
C PHE A 226 3.51 -14.18 -8.18
N SER A 227 2.91 -13.00 -8.28
CA SER A 227 3.62 -11.74 -8.50
C SER A 227 3.77 -11.00 -7.18
N ASN A 228 4.97 -10.48 -6.98
CA ASN A 228 5.53 -9.94 -5.74
C ASN A 228 4.77 -8.74 -5.16
N ALA A 229 4.74 -8.71 -3.83
CA ALA A 229 4.50 -7.54 -2.98
C ALA A 229 5.75 -6.66 -2.83
#